data_AF-A0A232F9I0-F1
#
_entry.id   AF-A0A232F9I0-F1
#
_cell.length_a   1.000
_cell.length_b   1.000
_cell.length_c   1.000
_cell.angle_alpha   90.00
_cell.angle_beta   90.00
_cell.angle_gamma   90.00
#
_symmetry.space_group_name_H-M   'P 1'
#
loop_
_entity.id
_entity.type
_entity.pdbx_description
1 polymer ?
#
loop_
_entity_poly.entity_id
_entity_poly.type
_entity_poly.pdbx_seq_one_letter_code
_entity_poly.pdbx_strand_id
1 'polypeptide(L)'
;MFPKHFLTLCGLVLFVVIASGVSAGYVEEPEVPQNEVSHGAEEDNPLLAAAVRILARAFAWAAKHCLEQAANACKQHWKHPGELVKCGGHWLAANKGRCVIIKIIGKAIKWAARNCLTEAAENCKQHWPDSKALVECAKEFFKENKGRCVVG
;
A
#
# COMPACT_ATOMS: atom_id res chain seq x y z
N MET A 1 -17.19 21.05 23.84
CA MET A 1 -18.48 20.46 23.41
C MET A 1 -18.26 19.81 22.05
N PHE A 2 -18.16 18.48 22.02
CA PHE A 2 -18.05 17.72 20.77
C PHE A 2 -19.45 17.48 20.19
N PRO A 3 -19.70 17.74 18.89
CA PRO A 3 -21.03 17.64 18.32
C PRO A 3 -21.48 16.16 18.26
N LYS A 4 -22.67 15.90 18.80
CA LYS A 4 -23.33 14.59 18.99
C LYS A 4 -23.63 13.81 17.69
N HIS A 5 -23.19 14.29 16.52
CA HIS A 5 -23.45 13.68 15.22
C HIS A 5 -22.33 12.79 14.69
N PHE A 6 -21.12 12.85 15.29
CA PHE A 6 -19.99 12.04 14.83
C PHE A 6 -20.17 10.54 15.15
N LEU A 7 -20.92 10.21 16.22
CA LEU A 7 -21.20 8.83 16.61
C LEU A 7 -22.36 8.19 15.83
N THR A 8 -23.21 8.98 15.17
CA THR A 8 -24.37 8.47 14.42
C THR A 8 -23.97 7.90 13.06
N LEU A 9 -22.81 8.29 12.51
CA LEU A 9 -22.30 7.77 11.23
C LEU A 9 -21.48 6.47 11.39
N CYS A 10 -20.95 6.17 12.57
CA CYS A 10 -20.28 4.88 12.84
C CYS A 10 -21.26 3.71 13.06
N GLY A 11 -22.55 3.97 13.26
CA GLY A 11 -23.55 2.95 13.61
C GLY A 11 -24.21 2.21 12.45
N LEU A 12 -23.97 2.60 11.19
CA LEU A 12 -24.72 2.10 10.04
C LEU A 12 -24.01 1.05 9.17
N VAL A 13 -22.83 0.55 9.57
CA VAL A 13 -22.08 -0.46 8.76
C VAL A 13 -22.17 -1.88 9.34
N LEU A 14 -23.00 -2.12 10.38
CA LEU A 14 -23.00 -3.41 11.11
C LEU A 14 -24.19 -4.36 10.86
N PHE A 15 -25.09 -4.09 9.92
CA PHE A 15 -26.20 -5.02 9.65
C PHE A 15 -26.51 -5.20 8.17
N VAL A 16 -25.81 -6.15 7.53
CA VAL A 16 -26.36 -7.05 6.50
C VAL A 16 -25.78 -8.43 6.81
N VAL A 17 -26.30 -9.10 7.84
CA VAL A 17 -27.35 -10.13 7.76
C VAL A 17 -27.02 -11.24 6.76
N ILE A 18 -26.63 -12.34 7.39
CA ILE A 18 -26.61 -13.72 6.94
C ILE A 18 -28.02 -14.12 6.48
N ALA A 19 -28.13 -14.57 5.23
CA ALA A 19 -29.04 -15.62 4.76
C ALA A 19 -28.63 -15.91 3.32
N SER A 20 -28.02 -17.05 3.01
CA SER A 20 -28.80 -18.21 2.55
C SER A 20 -27.94 -19.47 2.51
N GLY A 21 -28.51 -20.58 2.99
CA GLY A 21 -28.36 -21.88 2.34
C GLY A 21 -27.09 -22.68 2.66
N VAL A 22 -27.19 -23.55 3.66
CA VAL A 22 -26.47 -24.83 3.64
C VAL A 22 -27.04 -25.63 2.46
N SER A 23 -26.17 -25.95 1.49
CA SER A 23 -26.32 -27.13 0.64
C SER A 23 -24.95 -27.77 0.50
N ALA A 24 -24.84 -28.99 1.01
CA ALA A 24 -23.77 -29.90 0.68
C ALA A 24 -23.81 -30.16 -0.85
N GLY A 25 -22.69 -29.92 -1.52
CA GLY A 25 -22.50 -30.16 -2.94
C GLY A 25 -21.02 -30.22 -3.26
N TYR A 26 -20.55 -31.41 -3.59
CA TYR A 26 -19.21 -31.73 -4.05
C TYR A 26 -19.04 -31.31 -5.52
N VAL A 27 -17.79 -31.00 -5.94
CA VAL A 27 -17.33 -30.81 -7.35
C VAL A 27 -17.81 -29.47 -7.98
N GLU A 28 -17.01 -28.62 -8.62
CA GLU A 28 -15.91 -28.78 -9.58
C GLU A 28 -15.04 -27.50 -9.57
N GLU A 29 -13.75 -27.67 -9.91
CA GLU A 29 -12.74 -26.64 -10.13
C GLU A 29 -13.13 -25.73 -11.31
N PRO A 30 -13.14 -24.39 -11.20
CA PRO A 30 -13.10 -23.53 -12.38
C PRO A 30 -11.64 -23.17 -12.67
N GLU A 31 -11.06 -23.98 -13.54
CA GLU A 31 -9.96 -23.65 -14.43
C GLU A 31 -10.22 -22.29 -15.12
N VAL A 32 -9.40 -21.28 -14.79
CA VAL A 32 -9.42 -19.95 -15.41
C VAL A 32 -8.00 -19.67 -15.93
N PRO A 33 -7.86 -19.13 -17.17
CA PRO A 33 -6.75 -19.43 -18.05
C PRO A 33 -5.42 -18.86 -17.57
N GLN A 34 -4.38 -19.70 -17.65
CA GLN A 34 -2.98 -19.27 -17.64
C GLN A 34 -2.74 -18.34 -18.83
N ASN A 35 -2.54 -17.05 -18.56
CA ASN A 35 -1.79 -16.19 -19.45
C ASN A 35 -0.53 -15.75 -18.71
N GLU A 36 0.54 -16.40 -19.11
CA GLU A 36 1.94 -16.12 -18.87
C GLU A 36 2.28 -14.61 -18.90
N VAL A 37 2.76 -14.08 -17.77
CA VAL A 37 3.70 -12.95 -17.78
C VAL A 37 4.80 -13.27 -16.78
N SER A 38 5.97 -13.58 -17.34
CA SER A 38 7.22 -13.84 -16.64
C SER A 38 7.70 -12.57 -15.93
N HIS A 39 7.86 -12.64 -14.61
CA HIS A 39 8.60 -11.66 -13.83
C HIS A 39 9.65 -12.39 -12.99
N GLY A 40 10.90 -11.93 -13.13
CA GLY A 40 12.09 -12.60 -12.65
C GLY A 40 12.08 -12.89 -11.15
N ALA A 41 12.47 -14.12 -10.84
CA ALA A 41 13.09 -14.62 -9.63
C ALA A 41 13.26 -13.63 -8.45
N GLU A 42 12.16 -13.39 -7.73
CA GLU A 42 12.18 -13.33 -6.27
C GLU A 42 10.86 -13.95 -5.83
N GLU A 43 10.92 -15.17 -5.30
CA GLU A 43 9.77 -16.00 -4.97
C GLU A 43 8.68 -15.19 -4.26
N ASP A 44 7.52 -15.07 -4.92
CA ASP A 44 6.30 -14.45 -4.37
C ASP A 44 5.97 -15.13 -3.05
N ASN A 45 6.49 -14.61 -1.94
CA ASN A 45 6.23 -15.16 -0.62
C ASN A 45 4.75 -14.89 -0.31
N PRO A 46 3.87 -15.92 -0.33
CA PRO A 46 2.44 -15.70 -0.25
C PRO A 46 2.04 -15.09 1.10
N LEU A 47 2.84 -15.35 2.16
CA LEU A 47 2.65 -14.74 3.47
C LEU A 47 3.00 -13.25 3.47
N LEU A 48 4.07 -12.84 2.78
CA LEU A 48 4.40 -11.42 2.63
C LEU A 48 3.28 -10.71 1.86
N ALA A 49 2.83 -11.27 0.74
CA ALA A 49 1.74 -10.70 -0.05
C ALA A 49 0.44 -10.59 0.78
N ALA A 50 0.11 -11.60 1.57
CA ALA A 50 -1.03 -11.57 2.49
C ALA A 50 -0.86 -10.48 3.58
N ALA A 51 0.31 -10.40 4.21
CA ALA A 51 0.62 -9.39 5.21
C ALA A 51 0.53 -7.97 4.64
N VAL A 52 1.08 -7.75 3.45
CA VAL A 52 0.99 -6.46 2.73
C VAL A 52 -0.46 -6.14 2.38
N ARG A 53 -1.28 -7.09 1.96
CA ARG A 53 -2.71 -6.87 1.69
C ARG A 53 -3.47 -6.47 2.96
N ILE A 54 -3.19 -7.09 4.09
CA ILE A 54 -3.79 -6.73 5.39
C ILE A 54 -3.42 -5.29 5.74
N LEU A 55 -2.13 -4.95 5.68
CA LEU A 55 -1.66 -3.59 5.95
C LEU A 55 -2.19 -2.57 4.95
N ALA A 56 -2.34 -2.93 3.66
CA ALA A 56 -2.88 -2.05 2.64
C ALA A 56 -4.34 -1.66 2.92
N ARG A 57 -5.14 -2.61 3.43
CA ARG A 57 -6.52 -2.34 3.86
C ARG A 57 -6.57 -1.43 5.08
N ALA A 58 -5.70 -1.64 6.06
CA ALA A 58 -5.64 -0.82 7.28
C ALA A 58 -5.04 0.59 7.04
N PHE A 59 -4.08 0.70 6.12
CA PHE A 59 -3.26 1.91 5.90
C PHE A 59 -3.25 2.30 4.42
N ALA A 60 -4.44 2.53 3.86
CA ALA A 60 -4.63 2.90 2.46
C ALA A 60 -3.95 4.21 2.04
N TRP A 61 -3.39 4.98 2.97
CA TRP A 61 -2.61 6.19 2.67
C TRP A 61 -1.12 5.89 2.38
N ALA A 62 -0.60 4.72 2.75
CA ALA A 62 0.82 4.40 2.59
C ALA A 62 1.15 3.90 1.17
N ALA A 63 2.36 4.19 0.70
CA ALA A 63 2.89 3.61 -0.54
C ALA A 63 3.09 2.10 -0.42
N LYS A 64 2.90 1.35 -1.52
CA LYS A 64 3.04 -0.13 -1.54
C LYS A 64 4.39 -0.58 -0.98
N HIS A 65 5.46 0.08 -1.37
CA HIS A 65 6.80 -0.25 -0.89
C HIS A 65 6.98 -0.05 0.62
N CYS A 66 6.34 0.98 1.19
CA CYS A 66 6.33 1.15 2.65
C CYS A 66 5.53 0.05 3.35
N LEU A 67 4.46 -0.45 2.73
CA LEU A 67 3.70 -1.58 3.27
C LEU A 67 4.53 -2.87 3.23
N GLU A 68 5.32 -3.09 2.17
CA GLU A 68 6.29 -4.21 2.07
C GLU A 68 7.36 -4.12 3.17
N GLN A 69 7.95 -2.94 3.37
CA GLN A 69 8.94 -2.72 4.44
C GLN A 69 8.33 -2.91 5.84
N ALA A 70 7.13 -2.37 6.07
CA ALA A 70 6.41 -2.56 7.33
C ALA A 70 6.07 -4.03 7.58
N ALA A 71 5.62 -4.75 6.56
CA ALA A 71 5.33 -6.18 6.65
C ALA A 71 6.60 -6.98 6.98
N ASN A 72 7.73 -6.69 6.34
CA ASN A 72 9.01 -7.34 6.62
C ASN A 72 9.54 -7.04 8.02
N ALA A 73 9.42 -5.78 8.48
CA ALA A 73 9.79 -5.41 9.85
C ALA A 73 8.92 -6.14 10.90
N CYS A 74 7.68 -6.48 10.55
CA CYS A 74 6.73 -7.17 11.41
C CYS A 74 6.54 -8.65 11.06
N LYS A 75 7.56 -9.30 10.47
CA LYS A 75 7.50 -10.69 9.96
C LYS A 75 7.01 -11.70 11.00
N GLN A 76 7.40 -11.52 12.26
CA GLN A 76 6.97 -12.36 13.39
C GLN A 76 5.44 -12.36 13.62
N HIS A 77 4.72 -11.36 13.12
CA HIS A 77 3.28 -11.22 13.31
C HIS A 77 2.45 -11.59 12.06
N TRP A 78 3.06 -12.14 10.99
CA TRP A 78 2.33 -12.46 9.76
C TRP A 78 1.12 -13.39 9.95
N LYS A 79 1.16 -14.27 10.95
CA LYS A 79 0.06 -15.18 11.30
C LYS A 79 -0.97 -14.58 12.25
N HIS A 80 -0.72 -13.37 12.77
CA HIS A 80 -1.53 -12.69 13.76
C HIS A 80 -1.93 -11.29 13.25
N PRO A 81 -3.05 -11.17 12.51
CA PRO A 81 -3.37 -9.95 11.75
C PRO A 81 -3.53 -8.70 12.64
N GLY A 82 -4.06 -8.85 13.86
CA GLY A 82 -4.18 -7.74 14.81
C GLY A 82 -2.81 -7.18 15.23
N GLU A 83 -1.89 -8.05 15.63
CA GLU A 83 -0.52 -7.66 16.00
C GLU A 83 0.27 -7.15 14.80
N LEU A 84 0.04 -7.70 13.61
CA LEU A 84 0.62 -7.21 12.37
C LEU A 84 0.19 -5.77 12.08
N VAL A 85 -1.11 -5.47 12.20
CA VAL A 85 -1.64 -4.11 11.99
C VAL A 85 -1.09 -3.15 13.04
N LYS A 86 -0.98 -3.58 14.30
CA LYS A 86 -0.40 -2.77 15.37
C LYS A 86 1.08 -2.46 15.13
N CYS A 87 1.89 -3.49 14.89
CA CYS A 87 3.31 -3.36 14.59
C CYS A 87 3.54 -2.53 13.32
N GLY A 88 2.85 -2.88 12.23
CA GLY A 88 2.95 -2.18 10.95
C GLY A 88 2.48 -0.73 11.05
N GLY A 89 1.44 -0.46 11.85
CA GLY A 89 0.96 0.88 12.15
C GLY A 89 1.99 1.73 12.88
N HIS A 90 2.66 1.17 13.90
CA HIS A 90 3.77 1.85 14.58
C HIS A 90 4.93 2.17 13.63
N TRP A 91 5.33 1.19 12.81
CA TRP A 91 6.38 1.38 11.83
C TRP A 91 6.02 2.46 10.80
N LEU A 92 4.79 2.44 10.28
CA LEU A 92 4.28 3.41 9.32
C LEU A 92 4.13 4.80 9.94
N ALA A 93 3.76 4.91 11.21
CA ALA A 93 3.69 6.18 11.92
C ALA A 93 5.08 6.84 12.01
N ALA A 94 6.12 6.06 12.33
CA ALA A 94 7.50 6.53 12.34
C ALA A 94 8.01 6.97 10.94
N ASN A 95 7.44 6.42 9.87
CA ASN A 95 7.82 6.70 8.48
C ASN A 95 6.75 7.47 7.68
N LYS A 96 5.78 8.10 8.37
CA LYS A 96 4.52 8.57 7.77
C LYS A 96 4.75 9.53 6.61
N GLY A 97 5.59 10.56 6.82
CA GLY A 97 5.87 11.59 5.81
C GLY A 97 6.36 10.98 4.50
N ARG A 98 7.46 10.21 4.57
CA ARG A 98 8.07 9.54 3.41
C ARG A 98 7.07 8.64 2.67
N CYS A 99 6.31 7.84 3.42
CA CYS A 99 5.37 6.88 2.83
C CYS A 99 4.16 7.53 2.15
N VAL A 100 3.68 8.68 2.66
CA VAL A 100 2.67 9.50 1.99
C VAL A 100 3.25 10.14 0.73
N ILE A 101 4.44 10.75 0.83
CA ILE A 101 5.08 11.46 -0.27
C ILE A 101 5.37 10.53 -1.45
N ILE A 102 5.98 9.37 -1.21
CA ILE A 102 6.24 8.38 -2.26
C ILE A 102 4.93 7.97 -2.95
N LYS A 103 3.82 7.86 -2.21
CA LYS A 103 2.51 7.55 -2.80
C LYS A 103 1.99 8.68 -3.69
N ILE A 104 2.14 9.93 -3.26
CA ILE A 104 1.71 11.11 -4.02
C ILE A 104 2.52 11.19 -5.32
N ILE A 105 3.85 11.14 -5.24
CA ILE A 105 4.73 11.20 -6.41
C ILE A 105 4.46 10.01 -7.33
N GLY A 106 4.38 8.78 -6.80
CA GLY A 106 4.15 7.58 -7.60
C GLY A 106 2.78 7.55 -8.29
N LYS A 107 1.75 8.20 -7.71
CA LYS A 107 0.45 8.37 -8.38
C LYS A 107 0.55 9.32 -9.59
N ALA A 108 1.34 10.39 -9.47
CA ALA A 108 1.53 11.36 -10.53
C ALA A 108 2.50 10.83 -11.62
N ILE A 109 3.48 10.02 -11.23
CA ILE A 109 4.60 9.59 -12.07
C ILE A 109 4.70 8.07 -11.99
N LYS A 110 3.79 7.39 -12.70
CA LYS A 110 3.63 5.93 -12.64
C LYS A 110 4.74 5.14 -13.33
N TRP A 111 5.47 5.77 -14.26
CA TRP A 111 6.54 5.16 -15.03
C TRP A 111 7.88 5.11 -14.29
N ALA A 112 7.98 5.79 -13.15
CA ALA A 112 9.24 5.92 -12.42
C ALA A 112 9.55 4.67 -11.58
N ALA A 113 10.83 4.29 -11.56
CA ALA A 113 11.32 3.20 -10.73
C ALA A 113 11.21 3.55 -9.24
N ARG A 114 10.99 2.52 -8.40
CA ARG A 114 10.71 2.66 -6.96
C ARG A 114 11.85 3.35 -6.18
N ASN A 115 13.09 3.02 -6.52
CA ASN A 115 14.28 3.67 -5.98
C ASN A 115 14.28 5.17 -6.31
N CYS A 116 13.99 5.54 -7.57
CA CYS A 116 13.93 6.93 -7.96
C CYS A 116 12.76 7.72 -7.34
N LEU A 117 11.61 7.09 -7.07
CA LEU A 117 10.54 7.73 -6.27
C LEU A 117 11.02 8.09 -4.86
N THR A 118 11.86 7.25 -4.27
CA THR A 118 12.44 7.48 -2.94
C THR A 118 13.50 8.58 -3.00
N GLU A 119 14.40 8.54 -3.98
CA GLU A 119 15.40 9.59 -4.19
C GLU A 119 14.74 10.96 -4.47
N ALA A 120 13.71 10.99 -5.32
CA ALA A 120 12.96 12.21 -5.60
C ALA A 120 12.28 12.74 -4.32
N ALA A 121 11.69 11.85 -3.51
CA ALA A 121 11.08 12.24 -2.24
C ALA A 121 12.08 12.90 -1.28
N GLU A 122 13.29 12.35 -1.14
CA GLU A 122 14.32 12.93 -0.27
C GLU A 122 14.91 14.22 -0.84
N ASN A 123 15.13 14.31 -2.16
CA ASN A 123 15.59 15.56 -2.80
C ASN A 123 14.55 16.69 -2.67
N CYS A 124 13.26 16.36 -2.77
CA CYS A 124 12.17 17.33 -2.68
C CYS A 124 11.62 17.50 -1.26
N LYS A 125 12.41 17.17 -0.22
CA LYS A 125 11.97 17.15 1.17
C LYS A 125 11.42 18.47 1.68
N GLN A 126 12.00 19.58 1.23
CA GLN A 126 11.54 20.93 1.55
C GLN A 126 10.10 21.20 1.11
N HIS A 127 9.59 20.46 0.12
CA HIS A 127 8.24 20.62 -0.43
C HIS A 127 7.22 19.60 0.11
N TRP A 128 7.58 18.71 1.05
CA TRP A 128 6.65 17.68 1.56
C TRP A 128 5.29 18.21 2.04
N PRO A 129 5.18 19.40 2.68
CA PRO A 129 3.88 19.95 3.07
C PRO A 129 3.03 20.41 1.88
N ASP A 130 3.64 20.77 0.75
CA ASP A 130 2.97 21.26 -0.46
C ASP A 130 3.05 20.22 -1.58
N SER A 131 1.98 19.46 -1.75
CA SER A 131 1.91 18.41 -2.77
C SER A 131 2.13 18.91 -4.19
N LYS A 132 1.79 20.17 -4.51
CA LYS A 132 1.95 20.70 -5.87
C LYS A 132 3.42 21.01 -6.12
N ALA A 133 4.07 21.75 -5.21
CA ALA A 133 5.49 22.05 -5.31
C ALA A 133 6.35 20.78 -5.27
N LEU A 134 5.94 19.79 -4.46
CA LEU A 134 6.58 18.48 -4.39
C LEU A 134 6.53 17.74 -5.73
N VAL A 135 5.36 17.69 -6.37
CA VAL A 135 5.20 16.99 -7.65
C VAL A 135 5.99 17.70 -8.76
N GLU A 136 6.01 19.03 -8.78
CA GLU A 136 6.83 19.77 -9.75
C GLU A 136 8.32 19.53 -9.54
N CYS A 137 8.83 19.64 -8.31
CA CYS A 137 10.22 19.29 -7.98
C CYS A 137 10.54 17.85 -8.40
N ALA A 138 9.65 16.90 -8.12
CA ALA A 138 9.85 15.51 -8.52
C ALA A 138 9.91 15.36 -10.05
N LYS A 139 9.03 16.03 -10.81
CA LYS A 139 9.07 16.02 -12.29
C LYS A 139 10.40 16.55 -12.83
N GLU A 140 10.91 17.63 -12.25
CA GLU A 140 12.22 18.19 -12.62
C GLU A 140 13.33 17.17 -12.35
N PHE A 141 13.36 16.58 -11.15
CA PHE A 141 14.30 15.50 -10.80
C PHE A 141 14.23 14.34 -11.82
N PHE A 142 13.04 13.89 -12.18
CA PHE A 142 12.87 12.82 -13.16
C PHE A 142 13.27 13.23 -14.57
N LYS A 143 13.13 14.50 -14.95
CA LYS A 143 13.55 15.02 -16.26
C LYS A 143 15.07 14.97 -16.41
N GLU A 144 15.79 15.30 -15.35
CA GLU A 144 17.25 15.22 -15.30
C GLU A 144 17.76 13.77 -15.24
N ASN A 145 16.96 12.87 -14.66
CA ASN A 145 17.36 11.48 -14.39
C ASN A 145 16.62 10.43 -15.25
N LYS A 146 16.03 10.83 -16.38
CA LYS A 146 15.16 9.94 -17.20
C LYS A 146 15.80 8.59 -17.51
N GLY A 147 17.05 8.56 -17.95
CA GLY A 147 17.71 7.31 -18.35
C GLY A 147 17.86 6.27 -17.24
N ARG A 148 17.92 6.72 -15.97
CA ARG A 148 18.07 5.86 -14.79
C ARG A 148 16.73 5.49 -14.14
N CYS A 149 15.73 6.37 -14.29
CA CYS A 149 14.51 6.30 -13.50
C CYS A 149 13.30 5.75 -14.25
N VAL A 150 13.40 5.47 -15.54
CA VAL A 150 12.33 4.78 -16.28
C VAL A 150 12.31 3.31 -15.92
N VAL A 151 11.13 2.80 -15.54
CA VAL A 151 10.86 1.36 -15.58
C VAL A 151 10.66 0.98 -17.04
N GLY A 152 11.59 0.19 -17.58
CA GLY A 152 11.50 -0.37 -18.92
C GLY A 152 10.36 -1.36 -19.06
#